data_AF-A0A8T5DYD3-F1
#
_entry.id   AF-A0A8T5DYD3-F1
#
_cell.length_a   1.000
_cell.length_b   1.000
_cell.length_c   1.000
_cell.angle_alpha   90.00
_cell.angle_beta   90.00
_cell.angle_gamma   90.00
#
_symmetry.space_group_name_H-M   'P 1'
#
loop_
_entity.id
_entity.type
_entity.pdbx_description
1 polymer ?
#
loop_
_entity_poly.entity_id
_entity_poly.type
_entity_poly.pdbx_seq_one_letter_code
_entity_poly.pdbx_strand_id
1 'polypeptide(L)'
;MEVDLKGLSREERGRLLARKNGISKTEFGWSVPSQTDNNIYLVRFDGCGPTCNCRDYQIRDVKCKHIHAVEFHIMREVDKKGRVTVTKKVVYSQKWTAYNTSQTNEKLVLMKLLKDLASNVNQPTYKFGRPTLPFSDMVFGSVMKIYSTFSLRRFISDMKIAKEMGLVDIVPCYSTISNFLNREELTPILRQLIQLSSLPLKEVEQDFAIDSSGFSTSRFARWFDHKWGKETKYRVWIKAHLCSGVKTNIVTGVEITEGTEHDTKQLPALIQETAKNFNLSEISADKAYSSKKNLSLIDEAGAVPFILFKKNATDKRVGSYIWKKMYHYFMYKHDEFLYHYHKRSNAETVFHMIKTKFKGDLRSKCKTAQINELLCKVLCHNICVIIQE
;
A
#
# COMPACT_ATOMS: atom_id res chain seq x y z
N MET A 1 -27.67 5.43 41.11
CA MET A 1 -27.34 6.65 40.35
C MET A 1 -27.99 6.55 38.98
N GLU A 2 -29.10 7.25 38.78
CA GLU A 2 -29.66 7.42 37.43
C GLU A 2 -28.70 8.28 36.61
N VAL A 3 -28.10 7.68 35.58
CA VAL A 3 -27.19 8.38 34.68
C VAL A 3 -28.06 9.29 33.80
N ASP A 4 -27.84 10.61 33.87
CA ASP A 4 -28.51 11.55 32.99
C ASP A 4 -28.11 11.27 31.53
N LEU A 5 -29.00 10.62 30.80
CA LEU A 5 -28.77 10.21 29.43
C LEU A 5 -28.71 11.42 28.48
N LYS A 6 -29.32 12.57 28.82
CA LYS A 6 -29.57 13.67 27.87
C LYS A 6 -28.29 14.38 27.41
N GLY A 7 -27.24 14.44 28.24
CA GLY A 7 -25.95 15.06 27.90
C GLY A 7 -24.93 14.16 27.19
N LEU A 8 -25.16 12.85 27.11
CA LEU A 8 -24.18 11.89 26.58
C LEU A 8 -24.20 11.79 25.05
N SER A 9 -23.02 11.65 24.46
CA SER A 9 -22.83 11.37 23.04
C SER A 9 -23.42 10.00 22.64
N ARG A 10 -23.66 9.80 21.33
CA ARG A 10 -24.18 8.53 20.80
C ARG A 10 -23.27 7.34 21.12
N GLU A 11 -21.96 7.57 21.08
CA GLU A 11 -20.95 6.57 21.40
C GLU A 11 -20.99 6.19 22.89
N GLU A 12 -21.06 7.17 23.79
CA GLU A 12 -21.14 6.93 25.24
C GLU A 12 -22.44 6.20 25.62
N ARG A 13 -23.56 6.58 25.00
CA ARG A 13 -24.84 5.85 25.16
C ARG A 13 -24.73 4.41 24.64
N GLY A 14 -24.05 4.20 23.51
CA GLY A 14 -23.78 2.88 22.97
C GLY A 14 -22.92 2.03 23.90
N ARG A 15 -21.90 2.64 24.53
CA ARG A 15 -21.03 1.99 25.50
C ARG A 15 -21.78 1.57 26.78
N LEU A 16 -22.74 2.37 27.23
CA LEU A 16 -23.63 2.01 28.34
C LEU A 16 -24.61 0.90 27.97
N LEU A 17 -25.14 0.92 26.74
CA LEU A 17 -25.98 -0.16 26.20
C LEU A 17 -25.25 -1.49 26.14
N ALA A 18 -24.02 -1.49 25.64
CA ALA A 18 -23.19 -2.70 25.57
C ALA A 18 -22.83 -3.27 26.96
N ARG A 19 -22.90 -2.44 28.02
CA ARG A 19 -22.70 -2.85 29.42
C ARG A 19 -23.90 -3.57 30.02
N LYS A 20 -25.11 -3.30 29.55
CA LYS A 20 -26.32 -4.03 29.96
C LYS A 20 -26.36 -5.37 29.23
N ASN A 21 -26.64 -6.45 29.95
CA ASN A 21 -26.89 -7.76 29.35
C ASN A 21 -28.22 -7.72 28.59
N GLY A 22 -28.26 -8.28 27.36
CA GLY A 22 -29.47 -8.30 26.53
C GLY A 22 -29.23 -8.16 25.03
N ILE A 23 -27.99 -7.90 24.59
CA ILE A 23 -27.63 -7.97 23.17
C ILE A 23 -27.44 -9.45 22.81
N SER A 24 -28.10 -9.90 21.73
CA SER A 24 -28.02 -11.29 21.27
C SER A 24 -27.91 -11.36 19.74
N LYS A 25 -27.24 -12.39 19.24
CA LYS A 25 -27.07 -12.64 17.80
C LYS A 25 -28.23 -13.49 17.29
N THR A 26 -28.90 -13.04 16.23
CA THR A 26 -29.99 -13.74 15.55
C THR A 26 -29.60 -14.05 14.09
N GLU A 27 -30.39 -14.85 13.40
CA GLU A 27 -30.18 -15.19 11.98
C GLU A 27 -30.17 -13.95 11.06
N PHE A 28 -30.87 -12.89 11.47
CA PHE A 28 -31.06 -11.67 10.67
C PHE A 28 -30.24 -10.46 11.16
N GLY A 29 -29.33 -10.64 12.12
CA GLY A 29 -28.49 -9.58 12.67
C GLY A 29 -28.31 -9.64 14.20
N TRP A 30 -28.18 -8.48 14.83
CA TRP A 30 -28.04 -8.34 16.28
C TRP A 30 -29.26 -7.67 16.89
N SER A 31 -29.87 -8.30 17.89
CA SER A 31 -30.96 -7.73 18.66
C SER A 31 -30.41 -6.86 19.79
N VAL A 32 -30.79 -5.59 19.83
CA VAL A 32 -30.35 -4.62 20.85
C VAL A 32 -31.58 -4.07 21.58
N PRO A 33 -31.72 -4.26 22.90
CA PRO A 33 -32.84 -3.69 23.65
C PRO A 33 -32.74 -2.17 23.71
N SER A 34 -33.88 -1.50 23.77
CA SER A 34 -33.96 -0.06 24.01
C SER A 34 -33.46 0.29 25.42
N GLN A 35 -33.00 1.53 25.58
CA GLN A 35 -32.58 2.05 26.89
C GLN A 35 -33.73 2.56 27.74
N THR A 36 -34.82 2.99 27.09
CA THR A 36 -35.94 3.71 27.69
C THR A 36 -37.22 2.88 27.71
N ASP A 37 -37.36 1.95 26.77
CA ASP A 37 -38.59 1.20 26.53
C ASP A 37 -38.30 -0.30 26.40
N ASN A 38 -39.33 -1.14 26.34
CA ASN A 38 -39.18 -2.59 26.13
C ASN A 38 -39.01 -2.99 24.64
N ASN A 39 -38.73 -2.02 23.76
CA ASN A 39 -38.55 -2.28 22.34
C ASN A 39 -37.18 -2.91 22.04
N ILE A 40 -37.12 -3.70 20.97
CA ILE A 40 -35.88 -4.34 20.50
C ILE A 40 -35.56 -3.81 19.10
N TYR A 41 -34.31 -3.39 18.89
CA TYR A 41 -33.82 -2.89 17.61
C TYR A 41 -32.89 -3.91 16.95
N LEU A 42 -33.03 -4.08 15.64
CA LEU A 42 -32.19 -4.96 14.84
C LEU A 42 -31.07 -4.17 14.18
N VAL A 43 -29.83 -4.61 14.39
CA VAL A 43 -28.61 -4.05 13.78
C VAL A 43 -28.01 -5.08 12.83
N ARG A 44 -27.71 -4.68 11.59
CA ARG A 44 -27.13 -5.55 10.55
C ARG A 44 -25.79 -5.02 10.06
N PHE A 45 -24.89 -5.93 9.69
CA PHE A 45 -23.54 -5.64 9.17
C PHE A 45 -23.37 -6.27 7.79
N ASP A 46 -24.12 -5.77 6.81
CA ASP A 46 -24.24 -6.39 5.48
C ASP A 46 -23.14 -5.91 4.49
N GLY A 47 -21.94 -5.64 4.99
CA GLY A 47 -20.76 -5.24 4.19
C GLY A 47 -20.83 -3.85 3.52
N CYS A 48 -21.95 -3.14 3.62
CA CYS A 48 -22.15 -1.79 3.09
C CYS A 48 -22.05 -0.68 4.15
N GLY A 49 -21.73 -1.06 5.38
CA GLY A 49 -21.86 -0.24 6.59
C GLY A 49 -22.90 -0.82 7.54
N PRO A 50 -22.84 -0.49 8.84
CA PRO A 50 -23.82 -0.96 9.81
C PRO A 50 -25.15 -0.26 9.61
N THR A 51 -26.24 -1.03 9.57
CA THR A 51 -27.61 -0.51 9.48
C THR A 51 -28.39 -0.84 10.74
N CYS A 52 -29.34 0.02 11.12
CA CYS A 52 -30.18 -0.19 12.29
C CYS A 52 -31.62 0.23 12.00
N ASN A 53 -32.60 -0.56 12.44
CA ASN A 53 -34.02 -0.22 12.27
C ASN A 53 -34.54 0.87 13.23
N CYS A 54 -33.68 1.49 14.04
CA CYS A 54 -34.10 2.54 14.96
C CYS A 54 -34.34 3.87 14.24
N ARG A 55 -35.28 4.67 14.78
CA ARG A 55 -35.67 5.97 14.22
C ARG A 55 -34.50 6.98 14.12
N ASP A 56 -33.54 6.96 15.05
CA ASP A 56 -32.36 7.86 15.00
C ASP A 56 -31.47 7.58 13.79
N TYR A 57 -31.32 6.31 13.41
CA TYR A 57 -30.56 5.91 12.22
C TYR A 57 -31.34 6.27 10.94
N GLN A 58 -32.64 5.95 10.89
CA GLN A 58 -33.49 6.22 9.72
C GLN A 58 -33.59 7.70 9.37
N ILE A 59 -33.57 8.59 10.36
CA ILE A 59 -33.69 10.05 10.13
C ILE A 59 -32.35 10.68 9.77
N ARG A 60 -31.25 10.23 10.37
CA ARG A 60 -29.97 10.94 10.32
C ARG A 60 -28.90 10.27 9.46
N ASP A 61 -29.10 9.01 9.09
CA ASP A 61 -28.15 8.19 8.32
C ASP A 61 -26.72 8.19 8.89
N VAL A 62 -26.61 8.29 10.22
CA VAL A 62 -25.34 8.24 10.96
C VAL A 62 -25.39 7.14 12.01
N LYS A 63 -24.22 6.66 12.44
CA LYS A 63 -24.11 5.60 13.45
C LYS A 63 -24.91 5.96 14.71
N CYS A 64 -25.95 5.17 14.96
CA CYS A 64 -26.79 5.32 16.13
C CYS A 64 -26.17 4.61 17.34
N LYS A 65 -26.70 4.88 18.54
CA LYS A 65 -26.24 4.24 19.78
C LYS A 65 -26.31 2.70 19.75
N HIS A 66 -27.24 2.09 19.01
CA HIS A 66 -27.37 0.63 18.92
C HIS A 66 -26.26 0.02 18.06
N ILE A 67 -25.85 0.70 16.98
CA ILE A 67 -24.70 0.29 16.18
C ILE A 67 -23.44 0.31 17.03
N HIS A 68 -23.19 1.42 17.74
CA HIS A 68 -22.08 1.50 18.68
C HIS A 68 -22.16 0.44 19.79
N ALA A 69 -23.35 0.15 20.30
CA ALA A 69 -23.54 -0.89 21.33
C ALA A 69 -23.14 -2.28 20.82
N VAL A 70 -23.51 -2.63 19.58
CA VAL A 70 -23.13 -3.90 18.98
C VAL A 70 -21.65 -3.94 18.65
N GLU A 71 -21.06 -2.84 18.14
CA GLU A 71 -19.61 -2.73 17.96
C GLU A 71 -18.88 -3.00 19.29
N PHE A 72 -19.28 -2.35 20.40
CA PHE A 72 -18.70 -2.59 21.71
C PHE A 72 -18.99 -3.99 22.28
N HIS A 73 -20.12 -4.61 21.92
CA HIS A 73 -20.48 -5.96 22.35
C HIS A 73 -19.69 -7.03 21.60
N ILE A 74 -19.50 -6.88 20.29
CA ILE A 74 -18.62 -7.74 19.48
C ILE A 74 -17.17 -7.59 19.96
N MET A 75 -16.74 -6.38 20.29
CA MET A 75 -15.40 -6.15 20.87
C MET A 75 -15.26 -6.71 22.30
N ARG A 76 -16.36 -7.10 22.96
CA ARG A 76 -16.38 -7.77 24.28
C ARG A 76 -16.46 -9.29 24.09
N GLU A 77 -15.47 -9.91 23.48
CA GLU A 77 -15.31 -11.36 23.66
C GLU A 77 -14.83 -11.64 25.09
N VAL A 78 -15.68 -12.33 25.83
CA VAL A 78 -15.45 -12.75 27.21
C VAL A 78 -14.72 -14.09 27.15
N ASP A 79 -13.48 -14.12 27.62
CA ASP A 79 -12.73 -15.37 27.78
C ASP A 79 -13.47 -16.30 28.75
N LYS A 80 -13.27 -17.63 28.68
CA LYS A 80 -14.05 -18.67 29.41
C LYS A 80 -14.11 -18.52 30.95
N LYS A 81 -13.40 -17.53 31.52
CA LYS A 81 -13.33 -17.19 32.95
C LYS A 81 -13.93 -15.81 33.31
N GLY A 82 -14.69 -15.16 32.42
CA GLY A 82 -15.48 -13.98 32.77
C GLY A 82 -14.71 -12.66 32.92
N ARG A 83 -13.47 -12.56 32.39
CA ARG A 83 -12.68 -11.31 32.45
C ARG A 83 -12.85 -10.50 31.16
N VAL A 84 -13.11 -9.21 31.31
CA VAL A 84 -13.22 -8.24 30.20
C VAL A 84 -11.80 -7.87 29.75
N THR A 85 -11.33 -8.43 28.64
CA THR A 85 -10.11 -7.96 27.97
C THR A 85 -10.50 -6.95 26.89
N VAL A 86 -10.14 -5.68 27.10
CA VAL A 86 -10.03 -4.71 26.02
C VAL A 86 -9.03 -5.29 25.03
N THR A 87 -9.36 -5.36 23.73
CA THR A 87 -8.44 -5.78 22.68
C THR A 87 -7.22 -4.86 22.77
N LYS A 88 -6.20 -5.29 23.51
CA LYS A 88 -4.91 -4.61 23.52
C LYS A 88 -4.46 -4.63 22.07
N LYS A 89 -4.08 -3.47 21.53
CA LYS A 89 -3.34 -3.40 20.27
C LYS A 89 -2.30 -4.50 20.32
N VAL A 90 -2.30 -5.41 19.35
CA VAL A 90 -1.30 -6.47 19.28
C VAL A 90 0.05 -5.77 19.21
N VAL A 91 0.78 -5.78 20.33
CA VAL A 91 2.13 -5.24 20.40
C VAL A 91 3.03 -6.39 20.01
N TYR A 92 3.51 -6.35 18.76
CA TYR A 92 4.52 -7.29 18.30
C TYR A 92 5.82 -6.98 19.05
N SER A 93 6.48 -8.02 19.57
CA SER A 93 7.78 -7.86 20.22
C SER A 93 8.85 -7.59 19.15
N GLN A 94 9.41 -6.38 19.14
CA GLN A 94 10.51 -6.03 18.25
C GLN A 94 11.84 -6.48 18.85
N LYS A 95 12.73 -7.09 18.04
CA LYS A 95 14.13 -7.30 18.42
C LYS A 95 14.88 -5.96 18.38
N TRP A 96 14.76 -5.17 19.45
CA TRP A 96 15.26 -3.80 19.53
C TRP A 96 16.75 -3.65 19.22
N THR A 97 17.59 -4.58 19.68
CA THR A 97 19.04 -4.53 19.40
C THR A 97 19.31 -4.62 17.90
N ALA A 98 18.71 -5.60 17.21
CA ALA A 98 18.89 -5.78 15.77
C ALA A 98 18.32 -4.57 14.99
N TYR A 99 17.14 -4.09 15.37
CA TYR A 99 16.54 -2.89 14.78
C TYR A 99 17.44 -1.65 14.95
N ASN A 100 17.94 -1.40 16.16
CA ASN A 100 18.80 -0.25 16.41
C ASN A 100 20.10 -0.36 15.60
N THR A 101 20.72 -1.54 15.56
CA THR A 101 21.93 -1.78 14.77
C THR A 101 21.70 -1.54 13.28
N SER A 102 20.57 -2.00 12.71
CA SER A 102 20.26 -1.75 11.30
C SER A 102 19.99 -0.27 11.03
N GLN A 103 19.22 0.40 11.89
CA GLN A 103 18.93 1.84 11.75
C GLN A 103 20.18 2.71 11.85
N THR A 104 21.09 2.46 12.80
CA THR A 104 22.31 3.26 12.95
C THR A 104 23.29 3.07 11.79
N ASN A 105 23.26 1.91 11.13
CA ASN A 105 24.16 1.60 10.03
C ASN A 105 23.50 1.73 8.65
N GLU A 106 22.23 2.12 8.58
CA GLU A 106 21.41 2.01 7.36
C GLU A 106 22.05 2.69 6.15
N LYS A 107 22.46 3.97 6.29
CA LYS A 107 23.09 4.70 5.18
C LYS A 107 24.37 4.03 4.70
N LEU A 108 25.19 3.52 5.61
CA LEU A 108 26.47 2.87 5.28
C LEU A 108 26.24 1.56 4.52
N VAL A 109 25.30 0.73 4.99
CA VAL A 109 24.95 -0.53 4.32
C VAL A 109 24.26 -0.27 3.00
N LEU A 110 23.34 0.71 2.93
CA LEU A 110 22.67 1.10 1.70
C LEU A 110 23.66 1.55 0.63
N MET A 111 24.67 2.33 0.99
CA MET A 111 25.71 2.75 0.06
C MET A 111 26.50 1.55 -0.50
N LYS A 112 26.81 0.54 0.33
CA LYS A 112 27.49 -0.68 -0.13
C LYS A 112 26.60 -1.52 -1.05
N LEU A 113 25.38 -1.82 -0.62
CA LEU A 113 24.42 -2.59 -1.42
C LEU A 113 24.07 -1.90 -2.75
N LEU A 114 23.95 -0.57 -2.74
CA LEU A 114 23.68 0.21 -3.94
C LEU A 114 24.86 0.17 -4.92
N LYS A 115 26.11 0.20 -4.44
CA LYS A 115 27.29 0.02 -5.29
C LYS A 115 27.23 -1.34 -5.99
N ASP A 116 27.01 -2.40 -5.21
CA ASP A 116 26.98 -3.77 -5.75
C ASP A 116 25.84 -3.92 -6.77
N LEU A 117 24.65 -3.40 -6.48
CA LEU A 117 23.54 -3.36 -7.45
C LEU A 117 23.89 -2.57 -8.71
N ALA A 118 24.43 -1.36 -8.57
CA ALA A 118 24.78 -0.49 -9.70
C ALA A 118 25.93 -1.06 -10.55
N SER A 119 26.80 -1.89 -9.98
CA SER A 119 27.89 -2.56 -10.72
C SER A 119 27.39 -3.56 -11.76
N ASN A 120 26.15 -4.06 -11.63
CA ASN A 120 25.50 -4.93 -12.62
C ASN A 120 24.96 -4.18 -13.84
N VAL A 121 25.07 -2.84 -13.88
CA VAL A 121 24.56 -2.03 -15.00
C VAL A 121 25.60 -1.96 -16.11
N ASN A 122 25.22 -2.42 -17.30
CA ASN A 122 26.08 -2.40 -18.47
C ASN A 122 26.40 -0.96 -18.92
N GLN A 123 27.68 -0.69 -19.18
CA GLN A 123 28.11 0.56 -19.79
C GLN A 123 27.73 0.57 -21.28
N PRO A 124 26.99 1.60 -21.76
CA PRO A 124 26.69 1.71 -23.19
C PRO A 124 27.96 1.99 -23.99
N THR A 125 28.01 1.47 -25.22
CA THR A 125 29.13 1.71 -26.14
C THR A 125 29.26 3.20 -26.44
N TYR A 126 30.46 3.73 -26.25
CA TYR A 126 30.75 5.11 -26.59
C TYR A 126 30.79 5.27 -28.11
N LYS A 127 30.01 6.21 -28.64
CA LYS A 127 29.97 6.53 -30.08
C LYS A 127 30.86 7.72 -30.40
N PHE A 128 30.47 8.91 -29.96
CA PHE A 128 31.16 10.17 -30.27
C PHE A 128 30.70 11.31 -29.32
N GLY A 129 31.53 12.34 -29.13
CA GLY A 129 31.20 13.54 -28.35
C GLY A 129 31.87 13.60 -26.97
N ARG A 130 31.14 14.09 -25.95
CA ARG A 130 31.65 14.09 -24.57
C ARG A 130 31.69 12.65 -24.05
N PRO A 131 32.80 12.18 -23.46
CA PRO A 131 32.88 10.83 -22.89
C PRO A 131 31.71 10.54 -21.96
N THR A 132 31.11 9.36 -22.10
CA THR A 132 30.06 8.90 -21.21
C THR A 132 30.66 8.57 -19.86
N LEU A 133 30.09 9.15 -18.79
CA LEU A 133 30.46 8.79 -17.43
C LEU A 133 30.08 7.33 -17.16
N PRO A 134 30.73 6.68 -16.17
CA PRO A 134 30.34 5.35 -15.72
C PRO A 134 28.85 5.32 -15.35
N PHE A 135 28.08 4.46 -16.00
CA PHE A 135 26.65 4.32 -15.78
C PHE A 135 26.36 3.82 -14.37
N SER A 136 27.21 2.94 -13.83
CA SER A 136 27.19 2.51 -12.44
C SER A 136 27.22 3.70 -11.48
N ASP A 137 28.20 4.60 -11.60
CA ASP A 137 28.33 5.81 -10.77
C ASP A 137 27.13 6.74 -10.91
N MET A 138 26.59 6.87 -12.13
CA MET A 138 25.44 7.72 -12.39
C MET A 138 24.14 7.14 -11.80
N VAL A 139 23.93 5.83 -11.88
CA VAL A 139 22.81 5.12 -11.24
C VAL A 139 22.94 5.24 -9.71
N PHE A 140 24.12 4.97 -9.17
CA PHE A 140 24.43 5.14 -7.75
C PHE A 140 24.08 6.57 -7.29
N GLY A 141 24.60 7.58 -7.98
CA GLY A 141 24.35 8.98 -7.66
C GLY A 141 22.88 9.37 -7.77
N SER A 142 22.16 8.86 -8.77
CA SER A 142 20.73 9.11 -8.94
C SER A 142 19.88 8.54 -7.82
N VAL A 143 20.11 7.29 -7.42
CA VAL A 143 19.37 6.63 -6.33
C VAL A 143 19.74 7.25 -4.98
N MET A 144 21.04 7.45 -4.72
CA MET A 144 21.53 8.03 -3.47
C MET A 144 21.08 9.49 -3.28
N LYS A 145 20.95 10.26 -4.38
CA LYS A 145 20.34 11.60 -4.36
C LYS A 145 18.88 11.56 -3.88
N ILE A 146 18.13 10.54 -4.25
CA ILE A 146 16.74 10.38 -3.82
C ILE A 146 16.67 9.94 -2.37
N TYR A 147 17.52 8.99 -1.97
CA TYR A 147 17.66 8.56 -0.57
C TYR A 147 17.97 9.72 0.39
N SER A 148 18.96 10.57 0.06
CA SER A 148 19.36 11.70 0.92
C SER A 148 18.28 12.77 1.08
N THR A 149 17.33 12.85 0.13
CA THR A 149 16.32 13.92 0.02
C THR A 149 16.89 15.34 -0.05
N PHE A 150 18.20 15.50 -0.31
CA PHE A 150 18.87 16.79 -0.44
C PHE A 150 18.65 17.45 -1.80
N SER A 151 19.01 18.73 -1.88
CA SER A 151 19.13 19.41 -3.18
C SER A 151 20.36 18.88 -3.92
N LEU A 152 20.33 18.89 -5.25
CA LEU A 152 21.43 18.37 -6.09
C LEU A 152 22.80 18.95 -5.72
N ARG A 153 22.86 20.25 -5.38
CA ARG A 153 24.12 20.92 -4.99
C ARG A 153 24.64 20.43 -3.64
N ARG A 154 23.78 20.30 -2.63
CA ARG A 154 24.17 19.79 -1.30
C ARG A 154 24.57 18.31 -1.36
N PHE A 155 23.87 17.55 -2.19
CA PHE A 155 24.13 16.13 -2.41
C PHE A 155 25.54 15.83 -2.97
N ILE A 156 26.20 16.77 -3.65
CA ILE A 156 27.58 16.54 -4.13
C ILE A 156 28.56 16.21 -3.00
N SER A 157 28.31 16.69 -1.77
CA SER A 157 29.11 16.27 -0.62
C SER A 157 29.04 14.77 -0.36
N ASP A 158 27.85 14.16 -0.44
CA ASP A 158 27.66 12.71 -0.30
C ASP A 158 28.39 11.94 -1.42
N MET A 159 28.41 12.47 -2.66
CA MET A 159 29.17 11.84 -3.76
C MET A 159 30.69 11.90 -3.53
N LYS A 160 31.21 12.98 -2.95
CA LYS A 160 32.63 13.07 -2.58
C LYS A 160 32.99 12.05 -1.51
N ILE A 161 32.15 11.92 -0.48
CA ILE A 161 32.30 10.89 0.56
C ILE A 161 32.26 9.48 -0.06
N ALA A 162 31.31 9.22 -0.97
CA ALA A 162 31.23 7.93 -1.66
C ALA A 162 32.49 7.61 -2.48
N LYS A 163 33.11 8.63 -3.10
CA LYS A 163 34.38 8.48 -3.81
C LYS A 163 35.55 8.18 -2.86
N GLU A 164 35.64 8.89 -1.74
CA GLU A 164 36.65 8.62 -0.69
C GLU A 164 36.51 7.20 -0.12
N MET A 165 35.28 6.68 -0.04
CA MET A 165 34.98 5.31 0.37
C MET A 165 35.21 4.26 -0.73
N GLY A 166 35.62 4.65 -1.94
CA GLY A 166 35.83 3.72 -3.06
C GLY A 166 34.55 3.07 -3.59
N LEU A 167 33.41 3.75 -3.46
CA LEU A 167 32.11 3.27 -3.95
C LEU A 167 31.77 3.78 -5.36
N VAL A 168 32.41 4.87 -5.78
CA VAL A 168 32.27 5.46 -7.12
C VAL A 168 33.62 5.94 -7.62
N ASP A 169 33.85 5.89 -8.92
CA ASP A 169 35.12 6.29 -9.54
C ASP A 169 35.17 7.81 -9.76
N ILE A 170 34.03 8.40 -10.14
CA ILE A 170 33.93 9.80 -10.54
C ILE A 170 32.85 10.52 -9.75
N VAL A 171 33.14 11.77 -9.36
CA VAL A 171 32.14 12.70 -8.82
C VAL A 171 31.64 13.58 -9.97
N PRO A 172 30.41 13.37 -10.47
CA PRO A 172 29.86 14.18 -11.54
C PRO A 172 29.48 15.59 -11.05
N CYS A 173 29.31 16.51 -11.99
CA CYS A 173 28.65 17.78 -11.69
C CYS A 173 27.17 17.54 -11.29
N TYR A 174 26.63 18.36 -10.39
CA TYR A 174 25.27 18.22 -9.89
C TYR A 174 24.20 18.23 -11.00
N SER A 175 24.42 18.98 -12.08
CA SER A 175 23.50 19.05 -13.21
C SER A 175 23.52 17.76 -14.03
N THR A 176 24.65 17.06 -14.08
CA THR A 176 24.80 15.79 -14.81
C THR A 176 23.91 14.70 -14.21
N ILE A 177 23.79 14.60 -12.89
CA ILE A 177 22.86 13.68 -12.21
C ILE A 177 21.41 14.00 -12.59
N SER A 178 21.06 15.30 -12.61
CA SER A 178 19.72 15.74 -13.02
C SER A 178 19.40 15.37 -14.46
N ASN A 179 20.36 15.55 -15.36
CA ASN A 179 20.19 15.22 -16.78
C ASN A 179 20.11 13.71 -16.99
N PHE A 180 20.86 12.93 -16.22
CA PHE A 180 20.83 11.46 -16.25
C PHE A 180 19.49 10.90 -15.79
N LEU A 181 18.91 11.45 -14.71
CA LEU A 181 17.54 11.10 -14.29
C LEU A 181 16.49 11.34 -15.37
N ASN A 182 16.75 12.23 -16.34
CA ASN A 182 15.82 12.50 -17.44
C ASN A 182 16.01 11.60 -18.66
N ARG A 183 16.88 10.58 -18.61
CA ARG A 183 17.07 9.62 -19.69
C ARG A 183 16.01 8.51 -19.64
N GLU A 184 15.43 8.19 -20.78
CA GLU A 184 14.43 7.12 -20.87
C GLU A 184 15.06 5.73 -20.65
N GLU A 185 16.30 5.54 -21.12
CA GLU A 185 17.12 4.33 -20.92
C GLU A 185 17.28 3.92 -19.45
N LEU A 186 17.20 4.88 -18.52
CA LEU A 186 17.31 4.61 -17.09
C LEU A 186 16.07 3.88 -16.53
N THR A 187 14.90 4.07 -17.14
CA THR A 187 13.63 3.49 -16.68
C THR A 187 13.67 1.95 -16.62
N PRO A 188 14.03 1.23 -17.70
CA PRO A 188 14.12 -0.24 -17.66
C PRO A 188 15.23 -0.72 -16.71
N ILE A 189 16.35 0.02 -16.61
CA ILE A 189 17.44 -0.32 -15.68
C ILE A 189 16.94 -0.26 -14.23
N LEU A 190 16.25 0.81 -13.83
CA LEU A 190 15.72 0.93 -12.47
C LEU A 190 14.69 -0.17 -12.15
N ARG A 191 13.85 -0.56 -13.12
CA ARG A 191 12.91 -1.68 -12.95
C ARG A 191 13.64 -3.01 -12.73
N GLN A 192 14.69 -3.28 -13.51
CA GLN A 192 15.53 -4.46 -13.34
C GLN A 192 16.21 -4.46 -11.96
N LEU A 193 16.74 -3.31 -11.51
CA LEU A 193 17.37 -3.20 -10.19
C LEU A 193 16.37 -3.42 -9.05
N ILE A 194 15.13 -2.96 -9.17
CA ILE A 194 14.05 -3.25 -8.21
C ILE A 194 13.81 -4.76 -8.14
N GLN A 195 13.69 -5.44 -9.28
CA GLN A 195 13.54 -6.89 -9.33
C GLN A 195 14.74 -7.60 -8.68
N LEU A 196 15.97 -7.25 -9.06
CA LEU A 196 17.19 -7.82 -8.47
C LEU A 196 17.26 -7.61 -6.96
N SER A 197 16.92 -6.42 -6.48
CA SER A 197 16.89 -6.13 -5.03
C SER A 197 15.84 -6.93 -4.27
N SER A 198 14.81 -7.48 -4.93
CA SER A 198 13.80 -8.30 -4.26
C SER A 198 14.20 -9.77 -4.09
N LEU A 199 15.13 -10.25 -4.91
CA LEU A 199 15.52 -11.67 -4.96
C LEU A 199 16.06 -12.27 -3.66
N PRO A 200 16.79 -11.54 -2.78
CA PRO A 200 17.27 -12.11 -1.52
C PRO A 200 16.15 -12.66 -0.62
N LEU A 201 14.92 -12.17 -0.76
CA LEU A 201 13.78 -12.55 0.07
C LEU A 201 12.83 -13.54 -0.64
N LYS A 202 13.25 -14.09 -1.78
CA LYS A 202 12.46 -15.02 -2.62
C LYS A 202 11.90 -16.20 -1.86
N GLU A 203 12.71 -16.88 -1.06
CA GLU A 203 12.31 -18.11 -0.36
C GLU A 203 11.36 -17.83 0.82
N VAL A 204 11.34 -16.60 1.32
CA VAL A 204 10.57 -16.20 2.50
C VAL A 204 9.20 -15.66 2.13
N GLU A 205 9.07 -15.06 0.95
CA GLU A 205 7.88 -14.35 0.49
C GLU A 205 7.04 -15.20 -0.49
N GLN A 206 5.77 -15.42 -0.15
CA GLN A 206 4.84 -16.23 -0.95
C GLN A 206 3.50 -15.51 -1.18
N ASP A 207 3.08 -14.72 -0.20
CA ASP A 207 1.84 -13.94 -0.26
C ASP A 207 2.14 -12.51 -0.71
N PHE A 208 1.33 -12.00 -1.64
CA PHE A 208 1.53 -10.67 -2.22
C PHE A 208 0.29 -9.79 -2.10
N ALA A 209 0.53 -8.49 -1.98
CA ALA A 209 -0.48 -7.45 -1.94
C ALA A 209 -0.24 -6.45 -3.07
N ILE A 210 -1.29 -6.11 -3.81
CA ILE A 210 -1.25 -5.13 -4.90
C ILE A 210 -2.13 -3.93 -4.54
N ASP A 211 -1.53 -2.75 -4.62
CA ASP A 211 -2.24 -1.50 -4.46
C ASP A 211 -1.63 -0.40 -5.33
N SER A 212 -2.32 0.74 -5.46
CA SER A 212 -1.80 1.90 -6.15
C SER A 212 -1.92 3.17 -5.32
N SER A 213 -0.97 4.09 -5.51
CA SER A 213 -0.97 5.36 -4.79
C SER A 213 -0.46 6.51 -5.63
N GLY A 214 -1.11 7.66 -5.48
CA GLY A 214 -0.72 8.90 -6.15
C GLY A 214 0.47 9.58 -5.46
N PHE A 215 1.39 10.09 -6.27
CA PHE A 215 2.52 10.94 -5.89
C PHE A 215 2.35 12.31 -6.54
N SER A 216 2.40 13.35 -5.72
CA SER A 216 2.13 14.71 -6.16
C SER A 216 3.32 15.29 -6.91
N THR A 217 3.10 15.91 -8.07
CA THR A 217 4.18 16.57 -8.82
C THR A 217 4.32 18.04 -8.41
N SER A 218 5.37 18.73 -8.85
CA SER A 218 5.48 20.20 -8.69
C SER A 218 4.58 20.99 -9.65
N ARG A 219 3.87 20.32 -10.58
CA ARG A 219 3.01 20.96 -11.58
C ARG A 219 1.56 21.08 -11.06
N PHE A 220 0.94 22.21 -11.38
CA PHE A 220 -0.48 22.47 -11.15
C PHE A 220 -1.17 22.61 -12.50
N ALA A 221 -2.27 21.88 -12.70
CA ALA A 221 -3.15 22.01 -13.84
C ALA A 221 -4.35 22.89 -13.45
N ARG A 222 -4.89 23.63 -14.43
CA ARG A 222 -6.11 24.42 -14.28
C ARG A 222 -7.24 23.62 -14.94
N TRP A 223 -8.31 23.37 -14.21
CA TRP A 223 -9.56 22.87 -14.76
C TRP A 223 -10.56 24.02 -14.76
N PHE A 224 -11.14 24.31 -15.92
CA PHE A 224 -12.26 25.22 -16.01
C PHE A 224 -13.54 24.40 -16.00
N ASP A 225 -14.27 24.43 -14.89
CA ASP A 225 -15.57 23.77 -14.85
C ASP A 225 -16.60 24.65 -15.57
N HIS A 226 -16.80 24.37 -16.86
CA HIS A 226 -17.76 25.10 -17.72
C HIS A 226 -19.19 25.06 -17.15
N LYS A 227 -19.53 24.06 -16.32
CA LYS A 227 -20.86 23.94 -15.72
C LYS A 227 -21.07 24.89 -14.55
N TRP A 228 -20.00 25.25 -13.83
CA TRP A 228 -20.09 26.06 -12.60
C TRP A 228 -19.31 27.37 -12.64
N GLY A 229 -18.66 27.69 -13.77
CA GLY A 229 -17.93 28.94 -13.97
C GLY A 229 -16.75 29.14 -13.03
N LYS A 230 -16.22 28.06 -12.42
CA LYS A 230 -15.15 28.11 -11.44
C LYS A 230 -13.87 27.53 -12.02
N GLU A 231 -12.82 28.35 -12.06
CA GLU A 231 -11.46 27.89 -12.36
C GLU A 231 -10.87 27.25 -11.11
N THR A 232 -10.60 25.94 -11.17
CA THR A 232 -9.99 25.20 -10.07
C THR A 232 -8.58 24.79 -10.46
N LYS A 233 -7.60 25.17 -9.64
CA LYS A 233 -6.22 24.67 -9.78
C LYS A 233 -6.09 23.38 -9.00
N TYR A 234 -5.70 22.29 -9.66
CA TYR A 234 -5.43 21.02 -9.02
C TYR A 234 -3.98 20.59 -9.28
N ARG A 235 -3.39 19.90 -8.31
CA ARG A 235 -2.03 19.39 -8.44
C ARG A 235 -2.04 18.18 -9.38
N VAL A 236 -1.07 18.06 -10.27
CA VAL A 236 -0.94 16.88 -11.15
C VAL A 236 -0.27 15.76 -10.37
N TRP A 237 -0.76 14.53 -10.52
CA TRP A 237 -0.27 13.35 -9.82
C TRP A 237 0.19 12.29 -10.82
N ILE A 238 1.22 11.54 -10.42
CA ILE A 238 1.64 10.29 -11.06
C ILE A 238 1.22 9.16 -10.14
N LYS A 239 0.76 8.04 -10.71
CA LYS A 239 0.29 6.89 -9.94
C LYS A 239 1.34 5.78 -10.03
N ALA A 240 1.74 5.25 -8.88
CA ALA A 240 2.50 4.01 -8.81
C ALA A 240 1.57 2.87 -8.44
N HIS A 241 1.64 1.78 -9.17
CA HIS A 241 1.03 0.49 -8.85
C HIS A 241 2.16 -0.43 -8.41
N LEU A 242 2.06 -1.00 -7.20
CA LEU A 242 3.11 -1.84 -6.62
C LEU A 242 2.55 -3.23 -6.34
N CYS A 243 3.36 -4.24 -6.59
CA CYS A 243 3.21 -5.56 -5.98
C CYS A 243 4.23 -5.68 -4.86
N SER A 244 3.75 -5.91 -3.65
CA SER A 244 4.58 -5.99 -2.44
C SER A 244 4.35 -7.31 -1.72
N GLY A 245 5.42 -7.87 -1.18
CA GLY A 245 5.37 -8.99 -0.25
C GLY A 245 4.59 -8.64 1.01
N VAL A 246 3.77 -9.58 1.49
CA VAL A 246 2.96 -9.41 2.70
C VAL A 246 3.80 -9.55 3.96
N LYS A 247 4.82 -10.42 3.95
CA LYS A 247 5.62 -10.73 5.13
C LYS A 247 6.75 -9.73 5.36
N THR A 248 7.49 -9.37 4.30
CA THR A 248 8.69 -8.54 4.37
C THR A 248 8.48 -7.11 3.87
N ASN A 249 7.34 -6.82 3.24
CA ASN A 249 7.07 -5.53 2.59
C ASN A 249 8.02 -5.18 1.42
N ILE A 250 8.76 -6.17 0.89
CA ILE A 250 9.61 -6.00 -0.29
C ILE A 250 8.75 -5.75 -1.54
N VAL A 251 9.16 -4.83 -2.42
CA VAL A 251 8.46 -4.59 -3.69
C VAL A 251 9.07 -5.46 -4.78
N THR A 252 8.24 -6.27 -5.43
CA THR A 252 8.67 -7.21 -6.49
C THR A 252 8.35 -6.70 -7.89
N GLY A 253 7.31 -5.89 -8.02
CA GLY A 253 6.87 -5.32 -9.29
C GLY A 253 6.37 -3.88 -9.11
N VAL A 254 6.63 -3.04 -10.11
CA VAL A 254 6.21 -1.64 -10.12
C VAL A 254 5.78 -1.22 -11.51
N GLU A 255 4.65 -0.53 -11.59
CA GLU A 255 4.19 0.13 -12.81
C GLU A 255 3.83 1.59 -12.50
N ILE A 256 4.21 2.51 -13.39
CA ILE A 256 4.03 3.95 -13.16
C ILE A 256 3.21 4.53 -14.30
N THR A 257 2.04 5.06 -13.95
CA THR A 257 1.07 5.59 -14.90
C THR A 257 0.70 7.03 -14.58
N GLU A 258 -0.02 7.67 -15.50
CA GLU A 258 -0.64 8.96 -15.22
C GLU A 258 -1.81 8.81 -14.24
N GLY A 259 -2.14 9.87 -13.50
CA GLY A 259 -3.15 9.82 -12.44
C GLY A 259 -4.55 9.36 -12.88
N THR A 260 -4.89 9.49 -14.17
CA THR A 260 -6.19 9.15 -14.77
C THR A 260 -6.32 7.70 -15.22
N GLU A 261 -5.21 6.96 -15.30
CA GLU A 261 -5.23 5.58 -15.79
C GLU A 261 -5.95 4.63 -14.82
N HIS A 262 -6.65 3.66 -15.40
CA HIS A 262 -7.42 2.67 -14.64
C HIS A 262 -6.52 1.58 -14.08
N ASP A 263 -6.58 1.40 -12.77
CA ASP A 263 -5.77 0.44 -12.02
C ASP A 263 -5.91 -0.99 -12.52
N THR A 264 -7.14 -1.39 -12.90
CA THR A 264 -7.47 -2.74 -13.38
C THR A 264 -6.56 -3.23 -14.50
N LYS A 265 -6.04 -2.33 -15.37
CA LYS A 265 -5.21 -2.68 -16.53
C LYS A 265 -3.75 -2.98 -16.20
N GLN A 266 -3.26 -2.57 -15.02
CA GLN A 266 -1.84 -2.66 -14.66
C GLN A 266 -1.48 -3.95 -13.93
N LEU A 267 -2.48 -4.61 -13.34
CA LEU A 267 -2.30 -5.87 -12.58
C LEU A 267 -1.62 -7.01 -13.37
N PRO A 268 -1.90 -7.24 -14.67
CA PRO A 268 -1.22 -8.26 -15.45
C PRO A 268 0.31 -8.14 -15.45
N ALA A 269 0.84 -6.93 -15.69
CA ALA A 269 2.28 -6.71 -15.76
C ALA A 269 2.96 -6.98 -14.41
N LEU A 270 2.35 -6.51 -13.32
CA LEU A 270 2.88 -6.70 -11.96
C LEU A 270 2.96 -8.17 -11.56
N ILE A 271 1.92 -8.95 -11.88
CA ILE A 271 1.88 -10.38 -11.54
C ILE A 271 2.87 -11.15 -12.40
N GLN A 272 2.92 -10.90 -13.70
CA GLN A 272 3.87 -11.57 -14.59
C GLN A 272 5.32 -11.29 -14.20
N GLU A 273 5.65 -10.06 -13.76
CA GLU A 273 6.98 -9.74 -13.26
C GLU A 273 7.30 -10.49 -11.95
N THR A 274 6.34 -10.56 -11.03
CA THR A 274 6.54 -11.24 -9.74
C THR A 274 6.63 -12.76 -9.91
N ALA A 275 5.75 -13.36 -10.72
CA ALA A 275 5.69 -14.79 -10.99
C ALA A 275 6.97 -15.36 -11.64
N LYS A 276 7.75 -14.53 -12.35
CA LYS A 276 9.05 -14.95 -12.92
C LYS A 276 10.04 -15.37 -11.83
N ASN A 277 9.99 -14.71 -10.69
CA ASN A 277 11.01 -14.83 -9.66
C ASN A 277 10.49 -15.48 -8.38
N PHE A 278 9.20 -15.36 -8.06
CA PHE A 278 8.62 -15.81 -6.79
C PHE A 278 7.56 -16.89 -7.00
N ASN A 279 7.40 -17.76 -6.01
CA ASN A 279 6.27 -18.69 -5.95
C ASN A 279 5.08 -17.99 -5.29
N LEU A 280 3.97 -17.89 -6.00
CA LEU A 280 2.82 -17.10 -5.57
C LEU A 280 1.78 -18.02 -4.91
N SER A 281 1.53 -17.88 -3.60
CA SER A 281 0.44 -18.58 -2.91
C SER A 281 -0.87 -17.83 -2.99
N GLU A 282 -0.85 -16.55 -2.59
CA GLU A 282 -2.04 -15.72 -2.49
C GLU A 282 -1.75 -14.30 -3.00
N ILE A 283 -2.71 -13.71 -3.71
CA ILE A 283 -2.65 -12.31 -4.12
C ILE A 283 -3.87 -11.58 -3.62
N SER A 284 -3.64 -10.56 -2.79
CA SER A 284 -4.66 -9.65 -2.30
C SER A 284 -4.58 -8.31 -3.02
N ALA A 285 -5.71 -7.75 -3.46
CA ALA A 285 -5.72 -6.46 -4.16
C ALA A 285 -6.99 -5.65 -3.89
N ASP A 286 -6.94 -4.34 -4.13
CA ASP A 286 -8.10 -3.46 -3.95
C ASP A 286 -9.28 -3.87 -4.85
N LYS A 287 -10.49 -3.56 -4.39
CA LYS A 287 -11.75 -3.77 -5.11
C LYS A 287 -11.77 -3.15 -6.52
N ALA A 288 -10.99 -2.10 -6.77
CA ALA A 288 -10.81 -1.51 -8.10
C ALA A 288 -10.22 -2.51 -9.12
N TYR A 289 -9.46 -3.50 -8.66
CA TYR A 289 -8.90 -4.57 -9.49
C TYR A 289 -9.88 -5.73 -9.74
N SER A 290 -11.07 -5.72 -9.13
CA SER A 290 -12.06 -6.80 -9.22
C SER A 290 -12.61 -6.95 -10.64
N SER A 291 -12.07 -7.92 -11.39
CA SER A 291 -12.53 -8.29 -12.72
C SER A 291 -12.30 -9.79 -12.99
N LYS A 292 -13.12 -10.39 -13.86
CA LYS A 292 -12.97 -11.80 -14.25
C LYS A 292 -11.57 -12.11 -14.77
N LYS A 293 -11.09 -11.25 -15.68
CA LYS A 293 -9.79 -11.40 -16.34
C LYS A 293 -8.66 -11.36 -15.31
N ASN A 294 -8.74 -10.48 -14.32
CA ASN A 294 -7.71 -10.37 -13.29
C ASN A 294 -7.71 -11.58 -12.35
N LEU A 295 -8.88 -12.07 -11.94
CA LEU A 295 -8.97 -13.29 -11.12
C LEU A 295 -8.42 -14.51 -11.87
N SER A 296 -8.78 -14.66 -13.15
CA SER A 296 -8.24 -15.73 -14.00
C SER A 296 -6.72 -15.60 -14.18
N LEU A 297 -6.19 -14.40 -14.36
CA LEU A 297 -4.75 -14.21 -14.50
C LEU A 297 -3.97 -14.55 -13.21
N ILE A 298 -4.54 -14.25 -12.04
CA ILE A 298 -3.93 -14.62 -10.75
C ILE A 298 -3.91 -16.16 -10.59
N ASP A 299 -5.01 -16.82 -10.95
CA ASP A 299 -5.15 -18.29 -10.91
C ASP A 299 -4.21 -18.99 -11.90
N GLU A 300 -4.09 -18.46 -13.12
CA GLU A 300 -3.14 -18.91 -14.15
C GLU A 300 -1.68 -18.74 -13.72
N ALA A 301 -1.39 -17.72 -12.89
CA ALA A 301 -0.07 -17.52 -12.29
C ALA A 301 0.20 -18.44 -11.08
N GLY A 302 -0.74 -19.33 -10.73
CA GLY A 302 -0.61 -20.32 -9.66
C GLY A 302 -1.07 -19.85 -8.27
N ALA A 303 -1.67 -18.67 -8.16
CA ALA A 303 -2.03 -18.06 -6.88
C ALA A 303 -3.54 -17.96 -6.65
N VAL A 304 -3.96 -17.86 -5.39
CA VAL A 304 -5.37 -17.66 -5.03
C VAL A 304 -5.71 -16.17 -4.97
N PRO A 305 -6.71 -15.67 -5.74
CA PRO A 305 -7.04 -14.26 -5.76
C PRO A 305 -8.01 -13.84 -4.65
N PHE A 306 -7.55 -13.00 -3.73
CA PHE A 306 -8.37 -12.36 -2.69
C PHE A 306 -8.66 -10.90 -3.03
N ILE A 307 -9.71 -10.67 -3.82
CA ILE A 307 -10.16 -9.33 -4.21
C ILE A 307 -11.66 -9.19 -3.90
N LEU A 308 -12.04 -8.13 -3.17
CA LEU A 308 -13.45 -7.89 -2.84
C LEU A 308 -14.33 -7.74 -4.10
N PHE A 309 -15.55 -8.28 -4.01
CA PHE A 309 -16.54 -8.16 -5.07
C PHE A 309 -17.31 -6.83 -5.01
N LYS A 310 -17.71 -6.31 -6.18
CA LYS A 310 -18.61 -5.14 -6.29
C LYS A 310 -20.01 -5.49 -5.79
N LYS A 311 -20.77 -4.49 -5.30
CA LYS A 311 -22.11 -4.73 -4.72
C LYS A 311 -23.07 -5.39 -5.72
N ASN A 312 -22.88 -5.10 -7.01
CA ASN A 312 -23.63 -5.65 -8.13
C ASN A 312 -22.98 -6.88 -8.77
N ALA A 313 -21.97 -7.48 -8.12
CA ALA A 313 -21.36 -8.71 -8.60
C ALA A 313 -22.31 -9.89 -8.39
N THR A 314 -22.47 -10.69 -9.45
CA THR A 314 -23.28 -11.91 -9.45
C THR A 314 -22.44 -13.11 -9.90
N ASP A 315 -22.96 -14.29 -9.59
CA ASP A 315 -22.46 -15.61 -10.00
C ASP A 315 -22.75 -15.92 -11.49
N LYS A 316 -23.75 -15.26 -12.09
CA LYS A 316 -24.22 -15.39 -13.49
C LYS A 316 -23.18 -15.02 -14.56
N ARG A 317 -21.99 -14.65 -14.13
CA ARG A 317 -20.87 -14.25 -14.96
C ARG A 317 -20.29 -15.47 -15.67
N VAL A 318 -20.94 -15.92 -16.76
CA VAL A 318 -20.53 -17.03 -17.64
C VAL A 318 -19.02 -16.98 -17.97
N GLY A 319 -18.34 -18.13 -17.90
CA GLY A 319 -17.00 -18.33 -18.46
C GLY A 319 -15.77 -18.19 -17.54
N SER A 320 -15.91 -18.01 -16.22
CA SER A 320 -14.74 -18.06 -15.31
C SER A 320 -15.05 -18.91 -14.07
N TYR A 321 -14.43 -20.09 -14.00
CA TYR A 321 -14.56 -21.01 -12.87
C TYR A 321 -14.05 -20.38 -11.57
N ILE A 322 -12.87 -19.75 -11.62
CA ILE A 322 -12.27 -19.09 -10.46
C ILE A 322 -13.15 -17.94 -9.94
N TRP A 323 -13.79 -17.16 -10.81
CA TRP A 323 -14.72 -16.11 -10.40
C TRP A 323 -15.86 -16.68 -9.56
N LYS A 324 -16.50 -17.76 -10.03
CA LYS A 324 -17.60 -18.44 -9.31
C LYS A 324 -17.11 -19.03 -7.98
N LYS A 325 -15.97 -19.72 -8.00
CA LYS A 325 -15.34 -20.32 -6.81
C LYS A 325 -15.09 -19.26 -5.74
N MET A 326 -14.41 -18.17 -6.09
CA MET A 326 -14.10 -17.09 -5.15
C MET A 326 -15.32 -16.29 -4.72
N TYR A 327 -16.33 -16.13 -5.59
CA TYR A 327 -17.58 -15.48 -5.23
C TYR A 327 -18.36 -16.31 -4.20
N HIS A 328 -18.46 -17.63 -4.39
CA HIS A 328 -19.06 -18.52 -3.40
C HIS A 328 -18.25 -18.56 -2.10
N TYR A 329 -16.91 -18.58 -2.19
CA TYR A 329 -16.05 -18.48 -1.01
C TYR A 329 -16.33 -17.20 -0.21
N PHE A 330 -16.45 -16.06 -0.90
CA PHE A 330 -16.81 -14.78 -0.29
C PHE A 330 -18.21 -14.76 0.35
N MET A 331 -19.20 -15.46 -0.24
CA MET A 331 -20.58 -15.51 0.27
C MET A 331 -20.75 -16.49 1.45
N TYR A 332 -20.19 -17.69 1.35
CA TYR A 332 -20.41 -18.76 2.32
C TYR A 332 -19.34 -18.86 3.40
N LYS A 333 -18.12 -18.37 3.13
CA LYS A 333 -16.98 -18.36 4.04
C LYS A 333 -16.41 -16.95 4.19
N HIS A 334 -17.29 -16.01 4.51
CA HIS A 334 -16.99 -14.59 4.50
C HIS A 334 -15.82 -14.19 5.40
N ASP A 335 -15.80 -14.67 6.65
CA ASP A 335 -14.77 -14.31 7.62
C ASP A 335 -13.39 -14.86 7.21
N GLU A 336 -13.36 -16.09 6.67
CA GLU A 336 -12.14 -16.71 6.13
C GLU A 336 -11.64 -15.93 4.91
N PHE A 337 -12.53 -15.55 3.98
CA PHE A 337 -12.17 -14.69 2.86
C PHE A 337 -11.56 -13.36 3.34
N LEU A 338 -12.18 -12.71 4.32
CA LEU A 338 -11.72 -11.43 4.84
C LEU A 338 -10.35 -11.54 5.51
N TYR A 339 -10.07 -12.63 6.23
CA TYR A 339 -8.76 -12.88 6.83
C TYR A 339 -7.63 -12.79 5.78
N HIS A 340 -7.78 -13.49 4.64
CA HIS A 340 -6.81 -13.42 3.54
C HIS A 340 -6.83 -12.07 2.82
N TYR A 341 -8.00 -11.49 2.58
CA TYR A 341 -8.13 -10.17 1.94
C TYR A 341 -7.45 -9.05 2.73
N HIS A 342 -7.49 -9.10 4.06
CA HIS A 342 -6.89 -8.06 4.91
C HIS A 342 -5.37 -7.97 4.79
N LYS A 343 -4.69 -8.99 4.26
CA LYS A 343 -3.26 -8.93 3.86
C LYS A 343 -2.97 -7.78 2.90
N ARG A 344 -3.98 -7.29 2.15
CA ARG A 344 -3.88 -6.12 1.24
C ARG A 344 -3.37 -4.86 1.95
N SER A 345 -3.68 -4.68 3.24
CA SER A 345 -3.26 -3.51 4.02
C SER A 345 -1.73 -3.35 4.12
N ASN A 346 -0.96 -4.41 3.86
CA ASN A 346 0.50 -4.34 3.78
C ASN A 346 0.97 -3.46 2.62
N ALA A 347 0.26 -3.46 1.48
CA ALA A 347 0.61 -2.58 0.36
C ALA A 347 0.42 -1.09 0.72
N GLU A 348 -0.62 -0.75 1.50
CA GLU A 348 -0.79 0.61 2.05
C GLU A 348 0.36 0.99 2.99
N THR A 349 0.81 0.03 3.79
CA THR A 349 1.97 0.19 4.69
C THR A 349 3.25 0.47 3.90
N VAL A 350 3.49 -0.26 2.79
CA VAL A 350 4.61 -0.01 1.88
C VAL A 350 4.57 1.41 1.32
N PHE A 351 3.41 1.86 0.81
CA PHE A 351 3.27 3.23 0.34
C PHE A 351 3.51 4.26 1.45
N HIS A 352 3.03 3.99 2.66
CA HIS A 352 3.28 4.84 3.82
C HIS A 352 4.78 4.93 4.15
N MET A 353 5.51 3.81 4.16
CA MET A 353 6.96 3.77 4.38
C MET A 353 7.71 4.60 3.35
N ILE A 354 7.42 4.37 2.05
CA ILE A 354 8.02 5.13 0.94
C ILE A 354 7.75 6.62 1.09
N LYS A 355 6.49 7.01 1.32
CA LYS A 355 6.08 8.42 1.40
C LYS A 355 6.59 9.12 2.65
N THR A 356 6.72 8.42 3.77
CA THR A 356 7.24 8.98 5.02
C THR A 356 8.74 9.23 4.89
N LYS A 357 9.48 8.26 4.35
CA LYS A 357 10.94 8.33 4.28
C LYS A 357 11.45 9.18 3.10
N PHE A 358 10.87 9.01 1.92
CA PHE A 358 11.33 9.65 0.68
C PHE A 358 10.38 10.72 0.13
N LYS A 359 9.38 11.11 0.94
CA LYS A 359 8.33 12.09 0.65
C LYS A 359 7.33 11.64 -0.42
N GLY A 360 6.07 12.06 -0.27
CA GLY A 360 5.00 11.80 -1.24
C GLY A 360 4.97 12.74 -2.46
N ASP A 361 5.84 13.74 -2.51
CA ASP A 361 6.01 14.65 -3.64
C ASP A 361 7.21 14.30 -4.52
N LEU A 362 7.07 14.52 -5.83
CA LEU A 362 8.13 14.40 -6.83
C LEU A 362 8.67 15.79 -7.15
N ARG A 363 9.98 15.94 -7.02
CA ARG A 363 10.66 17.24 -7.21
C ARG A 363 11.05 17.46 -8.68
N SER A 364 11.19 16.39 -9.44
CA SER A 364 11.49 16.45 -10.88
C SER A 364 10.39 17.17 -11.65
N LYS A 365 10.80 17.90 -12.69
CA LYS A 365 9.87 18.69 -13.53
C LYS A 365 9.43 17.96 -14.79
N CYS A 366 10.30 17.16 -15.39
CA CYS A 366 10.03 16.39 -16.61
C CYS A 366 9.37 15.06 -16.27
N LYS A 367 8.48 14.56 -17.14
CA LYS A 367 7.74 13.31 -16.90
C LYS A 367 8.69 12.11 -16.74
N THR A 368 9.67 11.97 -17.63
CA THR A 368 10.69 10.91 -17.55
C THR A 368 11.46 10.97 -16.24
N ALA A 369 11.94 12.15 -15.85
CA ALA A 369 12.61 12.33 -14.57
C ALA A 369 11.71 12.07 -13.35
N GLN A 370 10.40 12.35 -13.43
CA GLN A 370 9.44 12.03 -12.37
C GLN A 370 9.21 10.52 -12.22
N ILE A 371 9.11 9.80 -13.34
CA ILE A 371 9.02 8.34 -13.37
C ILE A 371 10.28 7.74 -12.75
N ASN A 372 11.46 8.16 -13.23
CA ASN A 372 12.74 7.66 -12.71
C ASN A 372 12.96 8.03 -11.23
N GLU A 373 12.55 9.23 -10.80
CA GLU A 373 12.57 9.61 -9.39
C GLU A 373 11.72 8.67 -8.54
N LEU A 374 10.53 8.32 -9.00
CA LEU A 374 9.63 7.42 -8.28
C LEU A 374 10.16 5.98 -8.25
N LEU A 375 10.74 5.48 -9.35
CA LEU A 375 11.44 4.19 -9.36
C LEU A 375 12.62 4.18 -8.39
N CYS A 376 13.43 5.25 -8.35
CA CYS A 376 14.50 5.37 -7.35
C CYS A 376 13.96 5.29 -5.91
N LYS A 377 12.80 5.91 -5.61
CA LYS A 377 12.19 5.80 -4.27
C LYS A 377 11.81 4.36 -3.91
N VAL A 378 11.27 3.62 -4.88
CA VAL A 378 10.92 2.20 -4.71
C VAL A 378 12.19 1.36 -4.50
N LEU A 379 13.24 1.60 -5.28
CA LEU A 379 14.52 0.91 -5.11
C LEU A 379 15.15 1.21 -3.74
N CYS A 380 15.13 2.47 -3.29
CA CYS A 380 15.59 2.84 -1.94
C CYS A 380 14.79 2.11 -0.85
N HIS A 381 13.48 1.95 -1.03
CA HIS A 381 12.64 1.18 -0.10
C HIS A 381 13.08 -0.28 -0.05
N ASN A 382 13.27 -0.95 -1.18
CA ASN A 382 13.73 -2.32 -1.21
C ASN A 382 15.07 -2.51 -0.50
N ILE A 383 16.04 -1.63 -0.75
CA ILE A 383 17.34 -1.70 -0.07
C ILE A 383 17.16 -1.51 1.45
N CYS A 384 16.27 -0.60 1.88
CA CYS A 384 15.97 -0.42 3.31
C CYS A 384 15.30 -1.65 3.94
N VAL A 385 14.44 -2.36 3.20
CA VAL A 385 13.83 -3.62 3.66
C VAL A 385 14.91 -4.68 3.85
N ILE A 386 15.80 -4.87 2.86
CA ILE A 386 16.90 -5.84 2.95
C ILE A 386 17.84 -5.56 4.14
N ILE A 387 18.03 -4.29 4.52
CA ILE A 387 18.86 -3.92 5.67
C ILE A 387 18.21 -4.29 7.00
N GLN A 388 16.87 -4.40 7.04
CA GLN A 388 16.10 -4.67 8.25
C GLN A 388 15.85 -6.17 8.50
N GLU A 389 15.84 -6.97 7.44
CA GLU A 389 15.80 -8.44 7.47
C GLU A 389 17.20 -9.03 7.72
#